data_AF-A0A6V7Q9A3-F1
#
_entry.id   AF-A0A6V7Q9A3-F1
#
_cell.length_a   1.000
_cell.length_b   1.000
_cell.length_c   1.000
_cell.angle_alpha   90.00
_cell.angle_beta   90.00
_cell.angle_gamma   90.00
#
_symmetry.space_group_name_H-M   'P 1'
#
loop_
_entity.id
_entity.type
_entity.pdbx_description
1 polymer ?
#
loop_
_entity_poly.entity_id
_entity_poly.type
_entity_poly.pdbx_seq_one_letter_code
_entity_poly.pdbx_strand_id
1 'polypeptide(L)'
;METLFEDLYALERDKIHLAAHCLEQSAKELWKGVKRNRSPSLPPVTWEEFRGLIFSTYFSDSEKRKLQDRFRKLRQGDRSVREYERKFSCIMNCVPNVVRDDKDMADCFEWGLRPKIFEAMHPLKLQTFAEVLDRALWVEQGGAFVREERESYYKEKGK
;
A
#
# COMPACT_ATOMS: atom_id res chain seq x y z
N MET A 1 -3.57 -9.74 7.45
CA MET A 1 -5.01 -9.83 7.77
C MET A 1 -5.86 -9.68 6.52
N GLU A 2 -5.65 -8.66 5.67
CA GLU A 2 -6.38 -8.56 4.39
C GLU A 2 -6.26 -9.81 3.51
N THR A 3 -5.04 -10.37 3.36
CA THR A 3 -4.82 -11.64 2.65
C THR A 3 -5.58 -12.82 3.27
N LEU A 4 -5.69 -12.88 4.60
CA LEU A 4 -6.47 -13.90 5.30
C LEU A 4 -7.98 -13.72 5.06
N PHE A 5 -8.45 -12.49 4.87
CA PHE A 5 -9.85 -12.24 4.55
C PHE A 5 -10.19 -12.62 3.11
N GLU A 6 -9.26 -12.40 2.17
CA GLU A 6 -9.37 -12.88 0.79
C GLU A 6 -9.38 -14.41 0.75
N ASP A 7 -8.46 -15.08 1.44
CA ASP A 7 -8.38 -16.54 1.50
C ASP A 7 -9.63 -17.19 2.14
N LEU A 8 -10.26 -16.50 3.10
CA LEU A 8 -11.45 -16.98 3.82
C LEU A 8 -12.78 -16.53 3.19
N TYR A 9 -12.76 -15.79 2.07
CA TYR A 9 -13.95 -15.15 1.49
C TYR A 9 -14.78 -14.38 2.53
N ALA A 10 -14.10 -13.70 3.46
CA ALA A 10 -14.74 -13.04 4.58
C ALA A 10 -15.52 -11.80 4.11
N LEU A 11 -16.82 -11.78 4.41
CA LEU A 11 -17.67 -10.61 4.16
C LEU A 11 -17.22 -9.45 5.05
N GLU A 12 -17.46 -8.22 4.60
CA GLU A 12 -17.03 -7.01 5.29
C GLU A 12 -17.55 -6.91 6.74
N ARG A 13 -18.75 -7.45 6.99
CA ARG A 13 -19.37 -7.60 8.31
C ARG A 13 -18.62 -8.54 9.26
N ASP A 14 -17.88 -9.50 8.71
CA ASP A 14 -17.18 -10.56 9.44
C ASP A 14 -15.70 -10.23 9.66
N LYS A 15 -15.12 -9.34 8.84
CA LYS A 15 -13.71 -8.88 8.96
C LYS A 15 -13.38 -8.38 10.36
N ILE A 16 -14.24 -7.55 10.96
CA ILE A 16 -14.03 -7.01 12.31
C ILE A 16 -14.08 -8.11 13.37
N HIS A 17 -14.98 -9.08 13.22
CA HIS A 17 -15.12 -10.18 14.18
C HIS A 17 -13.90 -11.11 14.14
N LEU A 18 -13.44 -11.45 12.93
CA LEU A 18 -12.22 -12.24 12.73
C LEU A 18 -10.98 -11.49 13.23
N ALA A 19 -10.83 -10.21 12.89
CA ALA A 19 -9.71 -9.40 13.36
C ALA A 19 -9.67 -9.28 14.88
N ALA A 20 -10.82 -9.01 15.50
CA ALA A 20 -10.96 -8.94 16.96
C ALA A 20 -10.61 -10.27 17.65
N HIS A 21 -10.80 -11.39 16.97
CA HIS A 21 -10.39 -12.70 17.47
C HIS A 21 -8.87 -12.88 17.41
N CYS A 22 -8.22 -12.35 16.38
CA CYS A 22 -6.75 -12.35 16.21
C CYS A 22 -6.03 -11.30 17.07
N LEU A 23 -6.73 -10.35 17.70
CA LEU A 23 -6.12 -9.38 18.61
C LEU A 23 -5.61 -10.06 19.89
N GLU A 24 -4.38 -9.75 20.25
CA GLU A 24 -3.76 -10.21 21.50
C GLU A 24 -4.23 -9.41 22.71
N GLN A 25 -4.36 -10.09 23.85
CA GLN A 25 -4.76 -9.62 25.20
C GLN A 25 -5.21 -8.15 25.29
N SER A 26 -4.29 -7.19 25.37
CA SER A 26 -4.58 -5.77 25.58
C SER A 26 -5.45 -5.17 24.47
N ALA A 27 -5.26 -5.60 23.22
CA ALA A 27 -6.01 -5.08 22.07
C ALA A 27 -7.44 -5.62 22.06
N LYS A 28 -7.62 -6.85 22.54
CA LYS A 28 -8.93 -7.48 22.71
C LYS A 28 -9.74 -6.80 23.82
N GLU A 29 -9.10 -6.38 24.91
CA GLU A 29 -9.74 -5.64 26.00
C GLU A 29 -10.17 -4.25 25.56
N LEU A 30 -9.32 -3.52 24.84
CA LEU A 30 -9.68 -2.23 24.26
C LEU A 30 -10.87 -2.35 23.31
N TRP A 31 -10.86 -3.35 22.43
CA TRP A 31 -11.98 -3.58 21.51
C TRP A 31 -13.30 -3.91 22.24
N LYS A 32 -13.24 -4.70 23.31
CA LYS A 32 -14.41 -4.96 24.18
C LYS A 32 -14.90 -3.68 24.86
N GLY A 33 -14.00 -2.83 25.33
CA GLY A 33 -14.32 -1.52 25.91
C GLY A 33 -15.03 -0.60 24.92
N VAL A 34 -14.53 -0.54 23.68
CA VAL A 34 -15.15 0.22 22.60
C VAL A 34 -16.55 -0.30 22.27
N LYS A 35 -16.74 -1.63 22.17
CA LYS A 35 -18.08 -2.20 21.99
C LYS A 35 -19.03 -1.88 23.14
N ARG A 36 -18.55 -1.87 24.38
CA ARG A 36 -19.36 -1.61 25.59
C ARG A 36 -19.78 -0.15 25.74
N ASN A 37 -18.89 0.79 25.36
CA ASN A 37 -19.12 2.21 25.52
C ASN A 37 -19.82 2.85 24.31
N ARG A 38 -20.10 2.07 23.26
CA ARG A 38 -20.75 2.56 22.05
C ARG A 38 -22.25 2.64 22.24
N SER A 39 -22.84 3.79 21.88
CA SER A 39 -24.29 3.97 21.93
C SER A 39 -25.00 2.99 21.00
N PRO A 40 -26.11 2.35 21.42
CA PRO A 40 -26.94 1.51 20.56
C PRO A 40 -27.52 2.25 19.36
N SER A 41 -27.55 3.59 19.39
CA SER A 41 -28.05 4.44 18.31
C SER A 41 -27.04 4.69 17.18
N LEU A 42 -25.78 4.27 17.34
CA LEU A 42 -24.74 4.46 16.32
C LEU A 42 -24.72 3.28 15.33
N PRO A 43 -24.49 3.53 14.03
CA PRO A 43 -24.35 2.48 13.02
C PRO A 43 -23.17 1.54 13.37
N PRO A 44 -23.11 0.27 12.92
CA PRO A 44 -22.00 -0.64 13.21
C PRO A 44 -20.61 -0.04 12.94
N VAL A 45 -19.59 -0.47 13.70
CA VAL A 45 -18.21 0.03 13.49
C VAL A 45 -17.78 -0.41 12.09
N THR A 46 -17.24 0.52 11.30
CA THR A 46 -16.72 0.16 9.98
C THR A 46 -15.32 -0.45 10.10
N TRP A 47 -14.88 -1.20 9.08
CA TRP A 47 -13.53 -1.77 9.07
C TRP A 47 -12.44 -0.68 9.20
N GLU A 48 -12.67 0.47 8.59
CA GLU A 48 -11.79 1.64 8.67
C GLU A 48 -11.73 2.24 10.08
N GLU A 49 -12.87 2.39 10.76
CA GLU A 49 -12.92 2.85 12.16
C GLU A 49 -12.17 1.89 13.09
N PHE A 50 -12.34 0.58 12.90
CA PHE A 50 -11.61 -0.45 13.66
C PHE A 50 -10.10 -0.35 13.43
N ARG A 51 -9.66 -0.26 12.17
CA ARG A 51 -8.24 -0.09 11.82
C ARG A 51 -7.68 1.21 12.39
N GLY A 52 -8.42 2.31 12.29
CA GLY A 52 -8.04 3.61 12.83
C GLY A 52 -7.90 3.62 14.35
N LEU A 53 -8.81 2.95 15.05
CA LEU A 53 -8.74 2.78 16.50
C LEU A 53 -7.50 1.99 16.92
N ILE A 54 -7.27 0.81 16.33
CA ILE A 54 -6.10 -0.01 16.63
C ILE A 54 -4.81 0.73 16.26
N PHE A 55 -4.78 1.39 15.11
CA PHE A 55 -3.65 2.22 14.68
C PHE A 55 -3.40 3.36 15.67
N SER A 56 -4.44 4.04 16.16
CA SER A 56 -4.29 5.15 17.08
C SER A 56 -3.78 4.73 18.45
N THR A 57 -4.26 3.59 18.97
CA THR A 57 -3.91 3.09 20.30
C THR A 57 -2.53 2.46 20.33
N TYR A 58 -2.17 1.64 19.35
CA TYR A 58 -0.94 0.83 19.40
C TYR A 58 0.26 1.50 18.76
N PHE A 59 0.07 2.40 17.80
CA PHE A 59 1.17 3.15 17.23
C PHE A 59 1.34 4.46 18.01
N SER A 60 2.53 4.64 18.57
CA SER A 60 2.92 5.92 19.15
C SER A 60 2.94 7.01 18.08
N ASP A 61 2.76 8.28 18.46
CA ASP A 61 2.81 9.39 17.50
C ASP A 61 4.17 9.47 16.77
N SER A 62 5.24 8.98 17.40
CA SER A 62 6.56 8.83 16.77
C SER A 62 6.53 7.83 15.63
N GLU A 63 5.89 6.66 15.81
CA GLU A 63 5.77 5.64 14.78
C GLU A 63 4.86 6.08 13.65
N LYS A 64 3.74 6.75 13.96
CA LYS A 64 2.85 7.34 12.96
C LYS A 64 3.59 8.36 12.09
N ARG A 65 4.36 9.25 12.71
CA ARG A 65 5.22 10.22 11.99
C ARG A 65 6.28 9.53 11.15
N LYS A 66 6.92 8.46 11.65
CA LYS A 66 7.88 7.66 10.87
C LYS A 66 7.22 7.02 9.65
N LEU A 67 6.00 6.48 9.78
CA LEU A 67 5.25 5.91 8.66
C LEU A 67 4.90 6.97 7.62
N GLN A 68 4.44 8.15 8.04
CA GLN A 68 4.15 9.28 7.14
C GLN A 68 5.43 9.79 6.44
N ASP A 69 6.53 9.93 7.18
CA ASP A 69 7.82 10.35 6.60
C ASP A 69 8.36 9.29 5.62
N ARG A 70 8.22 8.00 5.96
CA ARG A 70 8.54 6.89 5.05
C ARG A 70 7.71 6.93 3.78
N PHE A 71 6.41 7.24 3.88
CA PHE A 71 5.54 7.40 2.71
C PHE A 71 6.00 8.56 1.83
N ARG A 72 6.21 9.75 2.42
CA ARG A 72 6.65 10.95 1.68
C ARG A 72 7.99 10.74 0.96
N LYS A 73 8.92 10.06 1.61
CA LYS A 73 10.24 9.72 1.07
C LYS A 73 10.24 8.42 0.27
N LEU A 74 9.10 7.73 0.12
CA LEU A 74 9.05 6.48 -0.59
C LEU A 74 9.30 6.74 -2.07
N ARG A 75 10.41 6.19 -2.56
CA ARG A 75 10.78 6.16 -3.96
C ARG A 75 11.12 4.71 -4.33
N GLN A 76 10.91 4.37 -5.59
CA GLN A 76 11.31 3.09 -6.17
C GLN A 76 12.82 2.88 -5.94
N GLY A 77 13.63 3.93 -6.16
CA GLY A 77 15.09 3.87 -5.94
C GLY A 77 15.70 2.79 -6.82
N ASP A 78 16.52 1.90 -6.25
CA ASP A 78 17.12 0.76 -6.95
C ASP A 78 16.30 -0.54 -6.93
N ARG A 79 15.06 -0.47 -6.45
CA ARG A 79 14.16 -1.63 -6.35
C ARG A 79 13.40 -1.88 -7.65
N SER A 80 12.91 -3.10 -7.81
CA SER A 80 11.94 -3.40 -8.87
C SER A 80 10.60 -2.68 -8.60
N VAL A 81 9.79 -2.48 -9.63
CA VAL A 81 8.42 -1.95 -9.49
C VAL A 81 7.60 -2.83 -8.55
N ARG A 82 7.75 -4.17 -8.60
CA ARG A 82 7.09 -5.11 -7.68
C ARG A 82 7.49 -4.89 -6.22
N GLU A 83 8.78 -4.71 -5.93
CA GLU A 83 9.25 -4.45 -4.56
C GLU A 83 8.79 -3.09 -4.04
N TYR A 84 8.72 -2.10 -4.93
CA TYR A 84 8.20 -0.79 -4.62
C TYR A 84 6.70 -0.83 -4.31
N GLU A 85 5.92 -1.51 -5.15
CA GLU A 85 4.49 -1.78 -4.96
C GLU A 85 4.22 -2.42 -3.60
N ARG A 86 4.90 -3.52 -3.27
CA ARG A 86 4.71 -4.18 -1.96
C ARG A 86 4.92 -3.23 -0.77
N LYS A 87 5.93 -2.34 -0.85
CA LYS A 87 6.19 -1.35 0.21
C LYS A 87 5.12 -0.26 0.24
N PHE A 88 4.69 0.20 -0.93
CA PHE A 88 3.64 1.19 -1.07
C PHE A 88 2.33 0.66 -0.49
N SER A 89 1.87 -0.51 -0.96
CA SER A 89 0.66 -1.21 -0.49
C SER A 89 0.71 -1.53 1.01
N CYS A 90 1.87 -1.89 1.55
CA CYS A 90 2.04 -2.10 2.99
C CYS A 90 1.78 -0.82 3.79
N ILE A 91 2.32 0.33 3.36
CA ILE A 91 2.10 1.61 4.05
C ILE A 91 0.64 2.07 3.90
N MET A 92 0.05 1.90 2.72
CA MET A 92 -1.37 2.18 2.47
C MET A 92 -2.30 1.35 3.35
N ASN A 93 -1.93 0.09 3.62
CA ASN A 93 -2.69 -0.78 4.51
C ASN A 93 -2.42 -0.52 6.00
N CYS A 94 -1.24 -0.02 6.35
CA CYS A 94 -0.92 0.29 7.75
C CYS A 94 -1.54 1.59 8.22
N VAL A 95 -1.57 2.62 7.37
CA VAL A 95 -1.93 3.97 7.78
C VAL A 95 -3.29 4.31 7.16
N PRO A 96 -4.34 4.50 7.97
CA PRO A 96 -5.64 4.91 7.47
C PRO A 96 -5.57 6.31 6.83
N ASN A 97 -6.31 6.52 5.75
CA ASN A 97 -6.48 7.82 5.09
C ASN A 97 -5.17 8.50 4.62
N VAL A 98 -4.17 7.72 4.18
CA VAL A 98 -2.93 8.30 3.59
C VAL A 98 -3.17 8.95 2.24
N VAL A 99 -4.10 8.41 1.46
CA VAL A 99 -4.53 8.95 0.16
C VAL A 99 -6.02 9.24 0.21
N ARG A 100 -6.45 10.22 -0.57
CA ARG A 100 -7.85 10.66 -0.60
C ARG A 100 -8.72 9.77 -1.47
N ASP A 101 -8.20 9.37 -2.62
CA ASP A 101 -8.92 8.64 -3.65
C ASP A 101 -7.93 7.77 -4.47
N ASP A 102 -8.43 6.88 -5.33
CA ASP A 102 -7.59 5.98 -6.14
C ASP A 102 -6.69 6.77 -7.12
N LYS A 103 -7.12 7.96 -7.52
CA LYS A 103 -6.32 8.85 -8.37
C LYS A 103 -5.15 9.46 -7.61
N ASP A 104 -5.38 9.96 -6.40
CA ASP A 104 -4.34 10.44 -5.50
C ASP A 104 -3.35 9.31 -5.16
N MET A 105 -3.84 8.08 -5.05
CA MET A 105 -2.99 6.89 -4.93
C MET A 105 -2.13 6.66 -6.18
N ALA A 106 -2.73 6.73 -7.36
CA ALA A 106 -2.06 6.60 -8.66
C ALA A 106 -0.96 7.66 -8.83
N ASP A 107 -1.30 8.93 -8.56
CA ASP A 107 -0.38 10.06 -8.62
C ASP A 107 0.78 9.85 -7.62
N CYS A 108 0.49 9.52 -6.36
CA CYS A 108 1.53 9.26 -5.35
C CYS A 108 2.50 8.14 -5.75
N PHE A 109 1.98 7.07 -6.35
CA PHE A 109 2.80 5.97 -6.84
C PHE A 109 3.63 6.40 -8.04
N GLU A 110 3.03 7.08 -9.02
CA GLU A 110 3.71 7.60 -10.21
C GLU A 110 4.90 8.50 -9.83
N TRP A 111 4.66 9.49 -8.97
CA TRP A 111 5.71 10.41 -8.47
C TRP A 111 6.85 9.71 -7.74
N GLY A 112 6.62 8.49 -7.25
CA GLY A 112 7.64 7.70 -6.58
C GLY A 112 8.45 6.79 -7.49
N LEU A 113 8.05 6.63 -8.76
CA LEU A 113 8.76 5.79 -9.73
C LEU A 113 10.12 6.38 -10.12
N ARG A 114 11.00 5.54 -10.66
CA ARG A 114 12.27 5.99 -11.21
C ARG A 114 12.02 6.95 -12.40
N PRO A 115 12.90 7.94 -12.62
CA PRO A 115 12.73 8.93 -13.69
C PRO A 115 12.44 8.33 -15.07
N LYS A 116 13.15 7.26 -15.45
CA LYS A 116 12.96 6.58 -16.75
C LYS A 116 11.55 5.98 -16.93
N ILE A 117 10.98 5.46 -15.86
CA ILE A 117 9.64 4.85 -15.88
C ILE A 117 8.60 5.98 -15.80
N PHE A 118 8.83 6.97 -14.93
CA PHE A 118 8.01 8.17 -14.81
C PHE A 118 7.84 8.90 -16.16
N GLU A 119 8.92 9.15 -16.89
CA GLU A 119 8.89 9.82 -18.20
C GLU A 119 8.04 9.07 -19.24
N ALA A 120 8.05 7.74 -19.20
CA ALA A 120 7.23 6.91 -20.09
C ALA A 120 5.75 6.87 -19.69
N MET A 121 5.43 7.18 -18.43
CA MET A 121 4.09 7.08 -17.86
C MET A 121 3.37 8.41 -17.81
N HIS A 122 4.07 9.49 -17.46
CA HIS A 122 3.50 10.81 -17.25
C HIS A 122 2.62 11.31 -18.42
N PRO A 123 2.97 11.08 -19.70
CA PRO A 123 2.11 11.49 -20.82
C PRO A 123 0.78 10.74 -20.90
N LEU A 124 0.67 9.54 -20.31
CA LEU A 124 -0.49 8.67 -20.41
C LEU A 124 -1.65 9.13 -19.52
N LYS A 125 -1.39 9.97 -18.51
CA LYS A 125 -2.40 10.51 -17.57
C LYS A 125 -3.35 9.43 -17.04
N LEU A 126 -2.77 8.32 -16.57
CA LEU A 126 -3.53 7.21 -16.01
C LEU A 126 -4.28 7.67 -14.76
N GLN A 127 -5.46 7.11 -14.51
CA GLN A 127 -6.35 7.60 -13.45
C GLN A 127 -6.44 6.66 -12.26
N THR A 128 -5.98 5.42 -12.43
CA THR A 128 -6.10 4.37 -11.40
C THR A 128 -4.75 3.79 -11.03
N PHE A 129 -4.63 3.35 -9.78
CA PHE A 129 -3.41 2.70 -9.29
C PHE A 129 -3.07 1.44 -10.09
N ALA A 130 -4.09 0.67 -10.46
CA ALA A 130 -3.94 -0.57 -11.23
C ALA A 130 -3.35 -0.32 -12.63
N GLU A 131 -3.82 0.71 -13.35
CA GLU A 131 -3.28 1.09 -14.66
C GLU A 131 -1.82 1.53 -14.56
N VAL A 132 -1.52 2.37 -13.57
CA VAL A 132 -0.16 2.86 -13.30
C VAL A 132 0.78 1.69 -12.99
N LEU A 133 0.36 0.75 -12.15
CA LEU A 133 1.16 -0.42 -11.80
C LEU A 133 1.44 -1.32 -13.00
N ASP A 134 0.40 -1.68 -13.77
CA ASP A 134 0.54 -2.54 -14.94
C ASP A 134 1.49 -1.93 -15.98
N ARG A 135 1.32 -0.64 -16.26
CA ARG A 135 2.19 0.07 -17.19
C ARG A 135 3.62 0.19 -16.69
N ALA A 136 3.83 0.49 -15.41
CA ALA A 136 5.15 0.56 -14.80
C ALA A 136 5.90 -0.78 -14.91
N LEU A 137 5.20 -1.90 -14.70
CA LEU A 137 5.76 -3.25 -14.86
C LEU A 137 6.15 -3.52 -16.31
N TRP A 138 5.29 -3.14 -17.26
CA TRP A 138 5.58 -3.31 -18.69
C TRP A 138 6.82 -2.51 -19.12
N VAL A 139 6.94 -1.26 -18.67
CA VAL A 139 8.10 -0.40 -18.97
C VAL A 139 9.37 -0.94 -18.31
N GLU A 140 9.30 -1.46 -17.08
CA GLU A 140 10.45 -2.08 -16.40
C GLU A 140 10.93 -3.34 -17.14
N GLN A 141 10.00 -4.18 -17.62
CA GLN A 141 10.33 -5.38 -18.39
C GLN A 141 10.85 -5.07 -19.80
N GLY A 142 10.20 -4.14 -20.52
CA GLY A 142 10.67 -3.68 -21.84
C GLY A 142 12.02 -2.95 -21.76
N GLY A 143 12.27 -2.21 -20.68
CA GLY A 143 13.55 -1.57 -20.39
C GLY A 143 14.66 -2.57 -20.03
N ALA A 144 14.33 -3.70 -19.40
CA ALA A 144 15.26 -4.77 -19.13
C ALA A 144 15.78 -5.41 -20.44
N PHE A 145 14.87 -5.67 -21.39
CA PHE A 145 15.21 -6.20 -22.72
C PHE A 145 16.20 -5.31 -23.48
N VAL A 146 15.90 -4.01 -23.59
CA VAL A 146 16.77 -3.03 -24.29
C VAL A 146 18.15 -2.89 -23.61
N ARG A 147 18.20 -3.05 -22.29
CA ARG A 147 19.45 -2.99 -21.52
C ARG A 147 20.32 -4.24 -21.76
N GLU A 148 19.70 -5.41 -21.80
CA GLU A 148 20.37 -6.68 -22.09
C GLU A 148 20.95 -6.73 -23.52
N GLU A 149 20.20 -6.22 -24.50
CA GLU A 149 20.68 -6.07 -25.89
C GLU A 149 21.85 -5.08 -26.02
N ARG A 150 21.85 -3.98 -25.25
CA ARG A 150 22.99 -3.06 -25.23
C ARG A 150 24.22 -3.70 -24.59
N GLU A 151 24.06 -4.38 -23.46
CA GLU A 151 25.17 -5.03 -22.75
C GLU A 151 25.77 -6.19 -23.56
N SER A 152 24.97 -6.92 -24.35
CA SER A 152 25.46 -7.95 -25.28
C SER A 152 26.23 -7.35 -26.47
N TYR A 153 25.72 -6.27 -27.06
CA TYR A 153 26.39 -5.55 -28.16
C TYR A 153 27.76 -4.99 -27.76
N TYR A 154 27.89 -4.41 -26.56
CA TYR A 154 29.19 -3.91 -26.07
C TYR A 154 30.16 -5.03 -25.68
N LYS A 155 29.67 -6.21 -25.26
CA LYS A 155 30.50 -7.40 -25.03
C LYS A 155 31.01 -8.05 -26.32
N GLU A 156 30.24 -7.98 -27.41
CA GLU A 156 30.63 -8.49 -28.73
C GLU A 156 31.67 -7.60 -29.42
N LYS A 157 31.59 -6.28 -29.27
CA LYS A 157 32.59 -5.34 -29.85
C LYS A 157 33.87 -5.17 -29.02
N GLY A 158 33.91 -5.71 -27.81
CA GLY A 158 35.07 -5.68 -26.93
C GLY A 158 35.97 -6.91 -26.98
N LYS A 159 35.75 -7.82 -27.95
CA LYS A 159 36.56 -9.03 -28.20
C LYS A 159 37.34 -8.92 -29.50
#